data_AF-A0ABD0Y387-F1
#
_entry.id   AF-A0ABD0Y387-F1
#
_cell.length_a   1.000
_cell.length_b   1.000
_cell.length_c   1.000
_cell.angle_alpha   90.00
_cell.angle_beta   90.00
_cell.angle_gamma   90.00
#
_symmetry.space_group_name_H-M   'P 1'
#
loop_
_entity.id
_entity.type
_entity.pdbx_description
1 polymer ?
#
loop_
_entity_poly.entity_id
_entity_poly.type
_entity_poly.pdbx_seq_one_letter_code
_entity_poly.pdbx_strand_id
1 'polypeptide(L)'
;MSYNLSIYANYISVCFIFFQLFDCRNHIRVIQPIGDGERLYVCGTNAHSPKDWVIYSNLTHLGRNQYVPGVGMGIAKCPYDPADNSTAVWVEQGNPGDLPGLYSGTNAEFTKADTVIFRTDLHNFTTGRREFTFKRTIKYDSKWLDSEYNC
;
A
#
# COMPACT_ATOMS: atom_id res chain seq x y z
N MET A 1 -31.57 18.07 25.66
CA MET A 1 -30.22 17.46 25.65
C MET A 1 -29.90 17.12 24.21
N SER A 2 -29.17 18.00 23.54
CA SER A 2 -28.77 17.82 22.14
C SER A 2 -27.47 17.04 22.13
N TYR A 3 -27.52 15.75 21.75
CA TYR A 3 -26.30 14.94 21.63
C TYR A 3 -25.53 15.39 20.38
N ASN A 4 -24.36 15.94 20.64
CA ASN A 4 -23.39 16.41 19.66
C ASN A 4 -22.72 15.19 19.00
N LEU A 5 -23.29 14.71 17.89
CA LEU A 5 -22.89 13.44 17.25
C LEU A 5 -21.79 13.60 16.17
N SER A 6 -20.85 14.54 16.34
CA SER A 6 -19.88 14.89 15.28
C SER A 6 -18.38 14.88 15.67
N ILE A 7 -17.96 14.32 16.81
CA ILE A 7 -16.55 14.50 17.26
C ILE A 7 -15.66 13.23 17.20
N TYR A 8 -16.16 12.01 16.92
CA TYR A 8 -15.29 10.81 16.86
C TYR A 8 -15.72 9.75 15.83
N ALA A 9 -15.96 10.13 14.58
CA ALA A 9 -16.09 9.12 13.53
C ALA A 9 -14.69 8.59 13.15
N ASN A 10 -14.38 7.34 13.51
CA ASN A 10 -13.17 6.67 13.02
C ASN A 10 -13.32 6.39 11.51
N TYR A 11 -12.22 6.26 10.76
CA TYR A 11 -12.26 6.05 9.29
C TYR A 11 -13.14 4.85 8.88
N ILE A 12 -13.23 3.82 9.73
CA ILE A 12 -14.12 2.69 9.53
C ILE A 12 -15.59 3.14 9.55
N SER A 13 -15.99 3.95 10.55
CA SER A 13 -17.34 4.51 10.65
C SER A 13 -17.68 5.39 9.45
N VAL A 14 -16.72 6.16 8.93
CA VAL A 14 -16.91 6.97 7.73
C VAL A 14 -17.09 6.09 6.50
N CYS A 15 -16.31 5.01 6.35
CA CYS A 15 -16.45 4.07 5.24
C CYS A 15 -17.87 3.45 5.19
N PHE A 16 -18.41 3.07 6.34
CA PHE A 16 -19.76 2.48 6.45
C PHE A 16 -20.90 3.42 6.01
N ILE A 17 -20.66 4.72 5.91
CA ILE A 17 -21.66 5.67 5.37
C ILE A 17 -21.86 5.42 3.87
N PHE A 18 -20.82 4.97 3.17
CA PHE A 18 -20.80 4.87 1.71
C PHE A 18 -20.75 3.43 1.18
N PHE A 19 -20.27 2.47 1.99
CA PHE A 19 -20.00 1.10 1.54
C PHE A 19 -20.55 0.01 2.46
N GLN A 20 -20.50 -1.24 1.97
CA GLN A 20 -20.94 -2.40 2.72
C GLN A 20 -19.91 -2.87 3.75
N LEU A 21 -20.35 -3.78 4.62
CA LEU A 21 -19.52 -4.35 5.68
C LEU A 21 -18.28 -5.07 5.19
N PHE A 22 -18.35 -5.66 4.00
CA PHE A 22 -17.21 -6.31 3.37
C PHE A 22 -16.12 -5.29 3.00
N ASP A 23 -16.50 -4.18 2.37
CA ASP A 23 -15.57 -3.18 1.82
C ASP A 23 -14.79 -2.44 2.92
N CYS A 24 -15.44 -2.18 4.05
CA CYS A 24 -14.85 -1.45 5.18
C CYS A 24 -13.98 -2.30 6.11
N ARG A 25 -13.39 -3.39 5.60
CA ARG A 25 -12.41 -4.23 6.32
C ARG A 25 -11.01 -4.03 5.75
N ASN A 26 -10.02 -4.55 6.46
CA ASN A 26 -8.66 -4.64 5.93
C ASN A 26 -8.48 -5.97 5.20
N HIS A 27 -8.49 -5.92 3.87
CA HIS A 27 -8.21 -7.08 3.03
C HIS A 27 -6.74 -7.09 2.66
N ILE A 28 -6.00 -8.11 3.08
CA ILE A 28 -4.58 -8.25 2.74
C ILE A 28 -4.44 -8.60 1.26
N ARG A 29 -3.59 -7.85 0.54
CA ARG A 29 -3.41 -7.97 -0.92
C ARG A 29 -1.97 -8.27 -1.32
N VAL A 30 -1.02 -7.91 -0.47
CA VAL A 30 0.40 -8.12 -0.71
C VAL A 30 1.01 -8.78 0.52
N ILE A 31 1.73 -9.87 0.30
CA ILE A 31 2.63 -10.50 1.26
C ILE A 31 3.90 -10.85 0.49
N GLN A 32 5.04 -10.30 0.91
CA GLN A 32 6.34 -10.54 0.27
C GLN A 32 7.41 -10.80 1.34
N PRO A 33 8.31 -11.77 1.13
CA PRO A 33 9.47 -11.95 2.01
C PRO A 33 10.46 -10.79 1.80
N ILE A 34 11.09 -10.37 2.90
CA ILE A 34 12.21 -9.41 2.89
C ILE A 34 13.48 -10.17 3.25
N GLY A 35 14.55 -9.98 2.46
CA GLY A 35 15.84 -10.60 2.65
C GLY A 35 15.77 -12.12 2.65
N ASP A 36 16.14 -12.73 3.77
CA ASP A 36 16.10 -14.18 4.01
C ASP A 36 14.71 -14.72 4.40
N GLY A 37 13.71 -13.84 4.52
CA GLY A 37 12.34 -14.20 4.88
C GLY A 37 12.06 -14.18 6.38
N GLU A 38 12.97 -13.71 7.23
CA GLU A 38 12.68 -13.48 8.65
C GLU A 38 11.59 -12.41 8.86
N ARG A 39 11.45 -11.49 7.90
CA ARG A 39 10.45 -10.43 7.89
C ARG A 39 9.58 -10.52 6.65
N LEU A 40 8.32 -10.12 6.81
CA LEU A 40 7.32 -10.06 5.76
C LEU A 40 6.88 -8.61 5.55
N TYR A 41 6.92 -8.16 4.31
CA TYR A 41 6.23 -6.96 3.87
C TYR A 41 4.76 -7.30 3.59
N VAL A 42 3.84 -6.56 4.22
CA VAL A 42 2.40 -6.80 4.11
C VAL A 42 1.68 -5.50 3.75
N CYS A 43 0.76 -5.53 2.79
CA CYS A 43 -0.10 -4.38 2.46
C CYS A 43 -1.56 -4.82 2.33
N GLY A 44 -2.48 -4.00 2.83
CA GLY A 44 -3.92 -4.26 2.75
C GLY A 44 -4.75 -3.00 2.52
N THR A 45 -5.99 -3.22 2.07
CA THR A 45 -6.93 -2.15 1.68
C THR A 45 -7.31 -1.23 2.84
N ASN A 46 -7.29 -1.76 4.06
CA ASN A 46 -7.54 -1.04 5.31
C ASN A 46 -8.74 -0.08 5.23
N ALA A 47 -9.90 -0.61 4.80
CA ALA A 47 -11.16 0.12 4.63
C ALA A 47 -11.04 1.34 3.69
N HIS A 48 -10.64 1.10 2.44
CA HIS A 48 -10.37 2.16 1.45
C HIS A 48 -9.34 3.19 1.93
N SER A 49 -8.37 2.77 2.75
CA SER A 49 -7.26 3.61 3.19
C SER A 49 -5.99 2.76 3.26
N PRO A 50 -5.41 2.38 2.09
CA PRO A 50 -4.37 1.37 1.98
C PRO A 50 -3.22 1.62 2.94
N LYS A 51 -2.79 0.55 3.61
CA LYS A 51 -1.74 0.61 4.62
C LYS A 51 -0.83 -0.59 4.50
N ASP A 52 0.45 -0.35 4.75
CA ASP A 52 1.48 -1.37 4.74
C ASP A 52 2.22 -1.47 6.08
N TRP A 53 2.80 -2.65 6.30
CA TRP A 53 3.50 -3.05 7.51
C TRP A 53 4.69 -3.93 7.16
N VAL A 54 5.63 -3.98 8.09
CA VAL A 54 6.62 -5.06 8.15
C VAL A 54 6.39 -5.79 9.47
N ILE A 55 6.32 -7.11 9.39
CA ILE A 55 6.12 -8.02 10.53
C ILE A 55 7.16 -9.13 10.49
N TYR A 56 7.33 -9.85 11.59
CA TYR A 56 8.11 -11.08 11.59
C TYR A 56 7.37 -12.22 10.89
N SER A 57 8.11 -13.20 10.39
CA SER A 57 7.55 -14.40 9.74
C SER A 57 6.63 -15.24 10.63
N ASN A 58 6.78 -15.14 11.94
CA ASN A 58 5.88 -15.73 12.95
C ASN A 58 4.59 -14.91 13.19
N LEU A 59 4.29 -13.93 12.32
CA LEU A 59 3.11 -13.06 12.37
C LEU A 59 3.03 -12.13 13.59
N THR A 60 4.18 -11.82 14.20
CA THR A 60 4.26 -10.81 15.27
C THR A 60 4.72 -9.45 14.75
N HIS A 61 4.24 -8.38 15.39
CA HIS A 61 4.66 -7.03 15.04
C HIS A 61 6.13 -6.80 15.42
N LEU A 62 6.81 -5.97 14.61
CA LEU A 62 8.09 -5.42 15.01
C LEU A 62 7.96 -4.63 16.34
N GLY A 63 9.03 -4.61 17.13
CA GLY A 63 9.06 -3.81 18.35
C GLY A 63 8.88 -2.32 18.03
N ARG A 64 8.33 -1.53 18.96
CA ARG A 64 8.06 -0.08 18.73
C ARG A 64 9.29 0.74 18.32
N ASN A 65 10.49 0.26 18.65
CA ASN A 65 11.76 0.91 18.33
C ASN A 65 12.32 0.50 16.96
N GLN A 66 11.70 -0.47 16.29
CA GLN A 66 12.12 -0.98 14.98
C GLN A 66 11.24 -0.36 13.90
N TYR A 67 11.63 0.84 13.47
CA TYR A 67 10.98 1.54 12.37
C TYR A 67 11.59 1.12 11.02
N VAL A 68 10.74 0.82 10.04
CA VAL A 68 11.17 0.56 8.66
C VAL A 68 10.86 1.81 7.82
N PRO A 69 11.88 2.48 7.26
CA PRO A 69 11.67 3.66 6.43
C PRO A 69 10.74 3.39 5.24
N GLY A 70 9.85 4.33 4.95
CA GLY A 70 8.93 4.23 3.81
C GLY A 70 7.72 3.31 4.03
N VAL A 71 7.58 2.69 5.21
CA VAL A 71 6.43 1.84 5.58
C VAL A 71 5.44 2.62 6.45
N GLY A 72 4.14 2.41 6.21
CA GLY A 72 3.03 2.98 6.98
C GLY A 72 1.91 3.59 6.11
N MET A 73 2.16 3.81 4.81
CA MET A 73 1.19 4.30 3.83
C MET A 73 1.21 3.35 2.62
N GLY A 74 0.06 2.74 2.31
CA GLY A 74 -0.08 1.72 1.26
C GLY A 74 -0.53 2.26 -0.11
N ILE A 75 -0.71 3.57 -0.24
CA ILE A 75 -1.13 4.22 -1.50
C ILE A 75 -0.15 3.84 -2.62
N ALA A 76 -0.69 3.41 -3.77
CA ALA A 76 0.05 2.89 -4.92
C ALA A 76 0.82 1.57 -4.68
N LYS A 77 0.83 1.03 -3.45
CA LYS A 77 1.48 -0.24 -3.09
C LYS A 77 0.49 -1.40 -3.07
N CYS A 78 -0.75 -1.13 -2.65
CA CYS A 78 -1.89 -2.06 -2.71
C CYS A 78 -3.20 -1.28 -2.92
N PRO A 79 -4.30 -1.93 -3.34
CA PRO A 79 -5.50 -1.24 -3.78
C PRO A 79 -6.33 -0.70 -2.61
N TYR A 80 -7.18 0.28 -2.93
CA TYR A 80 -8.23 0.79 -2.05
C TYR A 80 -9.40 -0.21 -1.94
N ASP A 81 -9.81 -0.79 -3.06
CA ASP A 81 -10.98 -1.64 -3.19
C ASP A 81 -10.59 -3.14 -3.11
N PRO A 82 -11.27 -3.97 -2.29
CA PRO A 82 -11.05 -5.41 -2.27
C PRO A 82 -11.46 -6.15 -3.56
N ALA A 83 -12.22 -5.57 -4.47
CA ALA A 83 -12.54 -6.16 -5.76
C ALA A 83 -11.46 -5.89 -6.82
N ASP A 84 -10.51 -4.98 -6.56
CA ASP A 84 -9.48 -4.65 -7.55
C ASP A 84 -8.46 -5.79 -7.71
N ASN A 85 -8.11 -6.04 -8.98
CA ASN A 85 -7.01 -6.90 -9.35
C ASN A 85 -5.71 -6.10 -9.30
N SER A 86 -4.82 -6.48 -8.39
CA SER A 86 -3.53 -5.82 -8.19
C SER A 86 -2.40 -6.84 -8.15
N THR A 87 -1.19 -6.41 -8.46
CA THR A 87 0.03 -7.22 -8.34
C THR A 87 1.12 -6.44 -7.61
N ALA A 88 1.99 -7.13 -6.89
CA ALA A 88 3.17 -6.53 -6.31
C ALA A 88 4.28 -7.56 -6.10
N VAL A 89 5.53 -7.11 -6.20
CA VAL A 89 6.73 -7.92 -5.97
C VAL A 89 7.77 -7.11 -5.21
N TRP A 90 8.37 -7.70 -4.19
CA TRP A 90 9.50 -7.13 -3.47
C TRP A 90 10.81 -7.54 -4.13
N VAL A 91 11.67 -6.58 -4.45
CA VAL A 91 12.92 -6.81 -5.18
C VAL A 91 14.07 -6.32 -4.33
N GLU A 92 14.96 -7.25 -3.94
CA GLU A 92 16.11 -6.98 -3.08
C GLU A 92 17.32 -6.41 -3.85
N GLN A 93 17.59 -6.91 -5.07
CA GLN A 93 18.82 -6.63 -5.81
C GLN A 93 18.54 -6.13 -7.23
N GLY A 94 19.49 -5.36 -7.80
CA GLY A 94 19.39 -4.84 -9.17
C GLY A 94 18.66 -3.49 -9.29
N ASN A 95 18.18 -2.95 -8.17
CA ASN A 95 17.69 -1.58 -8.09
C ASN A 95 18.85 -0.58 -8.01
N PRO A 96 18.63 0.72 -8.28
CA PRO A 96 19.63 1.76 -8.04
C PRO A 96 20.19 1.72 -6.61
N GLY A 97 21.51 1.69 -6.50
CA GLY A 97 22.22 1.55 -5.22
C GLY A 97 22.07 0.18 -4.55
N ASP A 98 21.58 -0.83 -5.28
CA ASP A 98 21.22 -2.16 -4.77
C ASP A 98 20.34 -2.10 -3.53
N LEU A 99 19.45 -1.08 -3.48
CA LEU A 99 18.51 -0.88 -2.39
C LEU A 99 17.21 -1.65 -2.63
N PRO A 100 16.61 -2.29 -1.61
CA PRO A 100 15.37 -3.02 -1.77
C PRO A 100 14.20 -2.09 -2.05
N GLY A 101 13.20 -2.58 -2.79
CA GLY A 101 12.00 -1.82 -3.08
C GLY A 101 10.84 -2.69 -3.56
N LEU A 102 9.62 -2.18 -3.38
CA LEU A 102 8.41 -2.81 -3.89
C LEU A 102 8.08 -2.25 -5.27
N TYR A 103 7.79 -3.15 -6.20
CA TYR A 103 7.14 -2.84 -7.48
C TYR A 103 5.68 -3.28 -7.41
N SER A 104 4.77 -2.47 -7.90
CA SER A 104 3.33 -2.74 -7.78
C SER A 104 2.56 -2.24 -9.00
N GLY A 105 1.49 -2.96 -9.36
CA GLY A 105 0.46 -2.54 -10.30
C GLY A 105 -0.87 -2.49 -9.55
N THR A 106 -1.45 -1.31 -9.38
CA THR A 106 -2.69 -1.11 -8.61
C THR A 106 -3.38 0.19 -9.01
N ASN A 107 -4.55 0.47 -8.42
CA ASN A 107 -5.14 1.80 -8.40
C ASN A 107 -4.61 2.62 -7.21
N ALA A 108 -4.12 3.84 -7.48
CA ALA A 108 -3.58 4.73 -6.47
C ALA A 108 -4.60 5.76 -5.94
N GLU A 109 -5.82 5.75 -6.47
CA GLU A 109 -6.86 6.70 -6.07
C GLU A 109 -8.17 5.98 -5.74
N PHE A 110 -8.89 6.51 -4.76
CA PHE A 110 -10.16 5.94 -4.31
C PHE A 110 -11.24 5.93 -5.41
N THR A 111 -11.24 6.93 -6.30
CA THR A 111 -12.19 7.05 -7.43
C THR A 111 -11.91 6.06 -8.56
N LYS A 112 -10.83 5.26 -8.44
CA LYS A 112 -10.31 4.36 -9.46
C LYS A 112 -9.78 5.02 -10.74
N ALA A 113 -9.60 6.34 -10.74
CA ALA A 113 -9.14 7.09 -11.91
C ALA A 113 -7.61 7.03 -12.15
N ASP A 114 -6.83 6.46 -11.25
CA ASP A 114 -5.35 6.47 -11.31
C ASP A 114 -4.78 5.04 -11.22
N THR A 115 -4.93 4.26 -12.30
CA THR A 115 -4.19 3.00 -12.46
C THR A 115 -2.71 3.29 -12.67
N VAL A 116 -1.85 2.64 -11.89
CA VAL A 116 -0.42 2.94 -11.86
C VAL A 116 0.43 1.67 -11.81
N ILE A 117 1.53 1.66 -12.56
CA ILE A 117 2.68 0.81 -12.27
C ILE A 117 3.68 1.67 -11.50
N PHE A 118 4.03 1.21 -10.30
CA PHE A 118 4.73 1.98 -9.29
C PHE A 118 5.95 1.23 -8.76
N ARG A 119 6.98 1.98 -8.38
CA ARG A 119 8.09 1.52 -7.54
C ARG A 119 8.22 2.45 -6.35
N THR A 120 8.33 1.92 -5.14
CA THR A 120 8.48 2.72 -3.93
C THR A 120 9.75 3.59 -3.91
N ASP A 121 9.75 4.60 -3.05
CA ASP A 121 10.96 5.28 -2.62
C ASP A 121 11.98 4.24 -2.12
N LEU A 122 13.22 4.31 -2.59
CA LEU A 122 14.29 3.43 -2.14
C LEU A 122 14.99 4.08 -0.96
N HIS A 123 15.01 3.35 0.15
CA HIS A 123 15.60 3.81 1.40
C HIS A 123 16.81 2.96 1.74
N ASN A 124 17.83 3.63 2.26
CA ASN A 124 18.92 2.96 2.93
C ASN A 124 18.47 2.57 4.34
N PHE A 125 18.25 1.27 4.58
CA PHE A 125 17.72 0.79 5.86
C PHE A 125 18.68 0.96 7.04
N THR A 126 19.99 1.15 6.79
CA THR A 126 20.97 1.45 7.84
C THR A 126 20.91 2.90 8.28
N THR A 127 20.81 3.84 7.34
CA THR A 127 20.81 5.28 7.65
C THR A 127 19.41 5.88 7.81
N GLY A 128 18.38 5.15 7.36
CA GLY A 128 16.99 5.61 7.31
C GLY A 128 16.68 6.62 6.21
N ARG A 129 17.67 7.01 5.40
CA ARG A 129 17.53 8.07 4.39
C ARG A 129 16.91 7.52 3.11
N ARG A 130 16.02 8.31 2.50
CA ARG A 130 15.58 8.09 1.12
C ARG A 130 16.70 8.48 0.17
N GLU A 131 17.20 7.53 -0.61
CA GLU A 131 18.26 7.76 -1.60
C GLU A 131 17.70 7.97 -3.00
N PHE A 132 16.63 7.25 -3.36
CA PHE A 132 15.98 7.42 -4.66
C PHE A 132 14.48 7.61 -4.50
N THR A 133 13.91 8.50 -5.30
CA THR A 133 12.47 8.72 -5.33
C THR A 133 11.75 7.54 -5.97
N PHE A 134 10.46 7.43 -5.65
CA PHE A 134 9.53 6.53 -6.29
C PHE A 134 9.51 6.73 -7.80
N LYS A 135 9.09 5.69 -8.51
CA LYS A 135 8.80 5.74 -9.95
C LYS A 135 7.35 5.39 -10.18
N ARG A 136 6.75 6.02 -11.18
CA ARG A 136 5.37 5.77 -11.58
C ARG A 136 5.20 5.97 -13.08
N THR A 137 4.18 5.34 -13.65
CA THR A 137 3.66 5.67 -14.98
C THR A 137 3.06 7.08 -15.00
N ILE A 138 2.97 7.66 -16.21
CA ILE A 138 2.38 8.99 -16.41
C ILE A 138 0.90 8.94 -16.05
N LYS A 139 0.45 9.87 -15.20
CA LYS A 139 -0.95 9.95 -14.76
C LYS A 139 -1.83 10.38 -15.94
N TYR A 140 -2.99 9.74 -16.10
CA TYR A 140 -4.00 10.09 -17.11
C TYR A 140 -3.51 9.99 -18.57
N ASP A 141 -2.53 9.14 -18.85
CA ASP A 141 -2.09 8.83 -20.22
C ASP A 141 -2.47 7.39 -20.58
N SER A 142 -3.56 7.24 -21.35
CA SER A 142 -4.11 5.95 -21.76
C SER A 142 -3.16 5.15 -22.67
N LYS A 143 -2.14 5.78 -23.27
CA LYS A 143 -1.11 5.04 -24.02
C LYS A 143 -0.22 4.21 -23.10
N TRP A 144 -0.11 4.59 -21.82
CA TRP A 144 0.66 3.85 -20.82
C TRP A 144 -0.19 2.79 -20.13
N LEU A 145 -1.34 3.19 -19.61
CA LEU A 145 -2.27 2.30 -18.92
C LEU A 145 -3.69 2.75 -19.24
N ASP A 146 -4.48 1.84 -19.78
CA ASP A 146 -5.89 2.05 -20.10
C ASP A 146 -6.75 1.07 -19.30
N SER A 147 -7.73 1.62 -18.57
CA SER A 147 -8.71 0.84 -17.82
C SER A 147 -9.98 0.56 -18.62
N GLU A 148 -10.11 1.08 -19.85
CA GLU A 148 -11.19 0.75 -20.78
C GLU A 148 -10.97 -0.62 -21.44
N TYR A 149 -11.05 -1.69 -20.65
CA TYR A 149 -11.31 -3.03 -21.16
C TYR A 149 -12.52 -3.64 -20.46
N ASN A 150 -13.71 -3.32 -20.97
CA ASN A 150 -14.86 -4.21 -20.87
C ASN A 150 -14.65 -5.31 -21.93
N CYS A 151 -14.17 -6.48 -21.51
CA CYS A 151 -14.33 -7.71 -22.29
C CYS A 151 -15.78 -8.17 -22.24
#